data_AF-W7DUZ7-F1
#
_entry.id   AF-W7DUZ7-F1
#
_cell.length_a   1.000
_cell.length_b   1.000
_cell.length_c   1.000
_cell.angle_alpha   90.00
_cell.angle_beta   90.00
_cell.angle_gamma   90.00
#
_symmetry.space_group_name_H-M   'P 1'
#
loop_
_entity.id
_entity.type
_entity.pdbx_description
1 polymer ?
#
loop_
_entity_poly.entity_id
_entity_poly.type
_entity_poly.pdbx_seq_one_letter_code
_entity_poly.pdbx_strand_id
1 'polypeptide(L)'
;MGETISVGTKAIANAFIHRKLKYKFIGGKNQAGKKVFISNNKDNSLMLEHYRSEVKINAYGGSVLEQATITIYNMPINLANVISTVGFYNNEAWQTQTQIEVYATTDSSTEENPVWTKIFTGNIMVSYADMNAQPNVNVRIEAQTMGGTNLMPADSISFKGKVQAEDVIKGIINKYQKRYSDTPNGLTTVKNLGVTATLNNPNYSGPLLNQLQTCANDADFEYSINGGILYMFPSGGDVQFSPLTFSPATGMIGYPSYSGNGIVIRSLFKPTLKWAQKVRVNTNGQFKPADGIWQYMVSMEHDLSCEMPGGPWFTTIEMANQNTRGAMGDGG
;
A
#
# COMPACT_ATOMS: atom_id res chain seq x y z
N MET A 1 17.63 41.57 -39.93
CA MET A 1 16.58 41.19 -38.96
C MET A 1 17.00 39.86 -38.36
N GLY A 2 17.64 39.90 -37.20
CA GLY A 2 18.03 38.71 -36.45
C GLY A 2 17.08 38.53 -35.28
N GLU A 3 16.28 37.47 -35.29
CA GLU A 3 15.43 37.09 -34.16
C GLU A 3 16.28 36.36 -33.12
N THR A 4 16.46 37.00 -31.96
CA THR A 4 16.97 36.33 -30.77
C THR A 4 15.76 35.76 -30.01
N ILE A 5 15.48 34.48 -30.20
CA ILE A 5 14.49 33.76 -29.39
C ILE A 5 15.10 33.51 -28.00
N SER A 6 14.66 34.29 -27.02
CA SER A 6 15.00 34.11 -25.61
C SER A 6 14.28 32.89 -25.05
N VAL A 7 14.94 31.72 -25.06
CA VAL A 7 14.47 30.54 -24.31
C VAL A 7 14.93 30.68 -22.85
N GLY A 8 14.19 31.47 -22.10
CA GLY A 8 14.37 31.64 -20.66
C GLY A 8 13.30 30.90 -19.88
N THR A 9 13.36 29.57 -19.83
CA THR A 9 12.58 28.83 -18.82
C THR A 9 13.21 29.12 -17.47
N LYS A 10 12.65 30.07 -16.72
CA LYS A 10 12.98 30.24 -15.30
C LYS A 10 12.76 28.88 -14.62
N ALA A 11 13.85 28.21 -14.28
CA ALA A 11 13.80 27.11 -13.33
C ALA A 11 13.15 27.67 -12.07
N ILE A 12 11.94 27.20 -11.76
CA ILE A 12 11.36 27.42 -10.44
C ILE A 12 12.38 26.83 -9.48
N ALA A 13 12.95 27.68 -8.62
CA ALA A 13 13.85 27.23 -7.58
C ALA A 13 13.11 26.14 -6.79
N ASN A 14 13.49 24.89 -6.99
CA ASN A 14 12.98 23.79 -6.19
C ASN A 14 13.47 24.05 -4.77
N ALA A 15 12.61 24.62 -3.93
CA ALA A 15 12.85 24.67 -2.50
C ALA A 15 13.18 23.23 -2.07
N PHE A 16 14.25 23.07 -1.29
CA PHE A 16 14.62 21.77 -0.75
C PHE A 16 13.48 21.28 0.15
N ILE A 17 12.69 20.33 -0.33
CA ILE A 17 11.63 19.71 0.48
C ILE A 17 12.29 18.61 1.31
N HIS A 18 12.39 18.84 2.62
CA HIS A 18 12.85 17.82 3.54
C HIS A 18 11.79 16.73 3.68
N ARG A 19 12.02 15.62 2.97
CA ARG A 19 11.16 14.43 2.97
C ARG A 19 11.41 13.60 4.23
N LYS A 20 10.34 13.24 4.94
CA LYS A 20 10.42 12.51 6.20
C LYS A 20 9.56 11.25 6.15
N LEU A 21 10.04 10.21 6.82
CA LEU A 21 9.32 8.96 7.08
C LEU A 21 9.11 8.80 8.59
N LYS A 22 8.01 8.15 8.96
CA LYS A 22 7.79 7.68 10.32
C LYS A 22 7.08 6.33 10.35
N TYR A 23 7.32 5.61 11.43
CA TYR A 23 6.92 4.22 11.59
C TYR A 23 6.21 4.03 12.91
N LYS A 24 4.96 3.55 12.87
CA LYS A 24 4.23 3.15 14.07
C LYS A 24 4.28 1.63 14.21
N PHE A 25 4.90 1.16 15.27
CA PHE A 25 4.90 -0.24 15.66
C PHE A 25 3.75 -0.48 16.63
N ILE A 26 2.98 -1.54 16.44
CA ILE A 26 1.84 -1.90 17.28
C ILE A 26 2.00 -3.37 17.66
N GLY A 27 2.08 -3.66 18.96
CA GLY A 27 2.28 -5.02 19.43
C GLY A 27 1.04 -5.88 19.24
N GLY A 28 1.23 -7.05 18.63
CA GLY A 28 0.17 -8.04 18.43
C GLY A 28 0.26 -9.19 19.43
N LYS A 29 -0.02 -10.41 18.97
CA LYS A 29 0.20 -11.65 19.71
C LYS A 29 1.28 -12.49 19.02
N ASN A 30 1.96 -13.34 19.78
CA ASN A 30 2.82 -14.40 19.25
C ASN A 30 1.97 -15.62 18.83
N GLN A 31 2.63 -16.68 18.34
CA GLN A 31 1.97 -17.94 17.96
C GLN A 31 1.17 -18.58 19.10
N ALA A 32 1.62 -18.42 20.36
CA ALA A 32 0.94 -18.94 21.54
C ALA A 32 -0.25 -18.07 22.01
N GLY A 33 -0.57 -16.98 21.29
CA GLY A 33 -1.65 -16.05 21.65
C GLY A 33 -1.29 -15.08 22.79
N LYS A 34 -0.03 -15.05 23.25
CA LYS A 34 0.46 -14.12 24.26
C LYS A 34 0.78 -12.77 23.61
N LYS A 35 0.44 -11.68 24.30
CA LYS A 35 0.70 -10.31 23.83
C LYS A 35 2.20 -10.04 23.72
N VAL A 36 2.60 -9.46 22.59
CA VAL A 36 3.94 -8.90 22.36
C VAL A 36 3.88 -7.43 22.75
N PHE A 37 4.66 -7.02 23.75
CA PHE A 37 4.67 -5.63 24.21
C PHE A 37 5.75 -4.83 23.48
N ILE A 38 5.31 -3.83 22.72
CA ILE A 38 6.18 -2.86 22.04
C ILE A 38 6.39 -1.64 22.96
N SER A 39 5.37 -1.27 23.73
CA SER A 39 5.44 -0.22 24.74
C SER A 39 4.42 -0.46 25.85
N ASN A 40 4.58 0.26 26.96
CA ASN A 40 3.67 0.16 28.11
C ASN A 40 2.44 1.10 28.00
N ASN A 41 2.22 1.74 26.84
CA ASN A 41 1.07 2.61 26.67
C ASN A 41 -0.21 1.79 26.38
N LYS A 42 -1.37 2.47 26.49
CA LYS A 42 -2.69 1.86 26.28
C LYS A 42 -2.83 1.16 24.92
N ASP A 43 -2.20 1.71 23.89
CA ASP A 43 -2.29 1.24 22.52
C ASP A 43 -1.23 0.19 22.17
N ASN A 44 -0.37 -0.18 23.14
CA ASN A 44 0.79 -1.05 22.95
C ASN A 44 1.59 -0.69 21.68
N SER A 45 1.84 0.60 21.49
CA SER A 45 2.42 1.12 20.26
C SER A 45 3.56 2.10 20.49
N LEU A 46 4.47 2.19 19.53
CA LEU A 46 5.62 3.09 19.56
C LEU A 46 5.80 3.74 18.19
N MET A 47 5.96 5.06 18.17
CA MET A 47 6.27 5.82 16.97
C MET A 47 7.79 6.04 16.89
N LEU A 48 8.38 5.75 15.74
CA LEU A 48 9.74 6.13 15.38
C LEU A 48 9.68 7.20 14.29
N GLU A 49 10.32 8.34 14.55
CA GLU A 49 10.45 9.47 13.63
C GLU A 49 11.93 9.90 13.56
N HIS A 50 12.31 10.61 12.50
CA HIS A 50 13.65 11.19 12.33
C HIS A 50 14.82 10.18 12.22
N TYR A 51 14.52 8.96 11.79
CA TYR A 51 15.54 7.95 11.49
C TYR A 51 15.88 7.96 10.00
N ARG A 52 17.17 7.81 9.67
CA ARG A 52 17.57 7.44 8.32
C ARG A 52 16.92 6.11 7.98
N SER A 53 16.22 6.07 6.86
CA SER A 53 15.44 4.90 6.50
C SER A 53 15.11 4.84 5.02
N GLU A 54 14.84 3.63 4.56
CA GLU A 54 14.42 3.28 3.23
C GLU A 54 13.15 2.45 3.34
N VAL A 55 12.18 2.69 2.46
CA VAL A 55 10.96 1.89 2.36
C VAL A 55 10.60 1.69 0.90
N LYS A 56 10.41 0.42 0.55
CA LYS A 56 9.86 -0.01 -0.72
C LYS A 56 8.51 -0.69 -0.47
N ILE A 57 7.43 -0.16 -1.04
CA ILE A 57 6.09 -0.73 -0.94
C ILE A 57 5.65 -1.17 -2.33
N ASN A 58 5.17 -2.41 -2.45
CA ASN A 58 4.66 -2.98 -3.69
C ASN A 58 3.20 -3.40 -3.49
N ALA A 59 2.33 -2.88 -4.33
CA ALA A 59 0.94 -3.27 -4.45
C ALA A 59 0.68 -3.83 -5.86
N TYR A 60 -0.02 -4.94 -5.91
CA TYR A 60 -0.46 -5.58 -7.16
C TYR A 60 -1.98 -5.67 -7.17
N GLY A 61 -2.57 -5.75 -8.35
CA GLY A 61 -4.01 -5.92 -8.49
C GLY A 61 -4.56 -7.23 -7.95
N GLY A 62 -5.87 -7.27 -7.75
CA GLY A 62 -6.61 -8.46 -7.33
C GLY A 62 -6.44 -8.80 -5.85
N SER A 63 -6.36 -10.09 -5.55
CA SER A 63 -6.27 -10.62 -4.18
C SER A 63 -4.85 -10.59 -3.60
N VAL A 64 -3.87 -10.06 -4.35
CA VAL A 64 -2.48 -9.97 -3.89
C VAL A 64 -2.37 -8.85 -2.84
N LEU A 65 -1.83 -9.19 -1.68
CA LEU A 65 -1.68 -8.26 -0.57
C LEU A 65 -0.42 -7.41 -0.73
N GLU A 66 -0.54 -6.12 -0.41
CA GLU A 66 0.54 -5.15 -0.40
C GLU A 66 1.69 -5.60 0.52
N GLN A 67 2.93 -5.41 0.06
CA GLN A 67 4.15 -5.78 0.79
C GLN A 67 5.06 -4.56 0.96
N ALA A 68 5.74 -4.48 2.09
CA ALA A 68 6.73 -3.45 2.37
C ALA A 68 8.06 -4.07 2.80
N THR A 69 9.15 -3.61 2.19
CA THR A 69 10.52 -3.84 2.64
C THR A 69 11.04 -2.54 3.21
N ILE A 70 11.44 -2.56 4.48
CA ILE A 70 11.83 -1.37 5.24
C ILE A 70 13.22 -1.60 5.84
N THR A 71 14.09 -0.60 5.72
CA THR A 71 15.38 -0.56 6.40
C THR A 71 15.40 0.67 7.29
N ILE A 72 15.61 0.49 8.60
CA ILE A 72 15.76 1.61 9.56
C ILE A 72 17.16 1.54 10.15
N TYR A 73 17.90 2.64 10.02
CA TYR A 73 19.26 2.74 10.54
C TYR A 73 19.27 3.27 11.96
N ASN A 74 20.14 2.71 12.81
CA ASN A 74 20.44 3.14 14.16
C ASN A 74 19.19 3.27 15.07
N MET A 75 18.18 2.42 14.85
CA MET A 75 17.00 2.39 15.73
C MET A 75 17.34 1.85 17.13
N PRO A 76 16.50 2.11 18.16
CA PRO A 76 16.76 1.64 19.51
C PRO A 76 16.86 0.11 19.58
N ILE A 77 17.95 -0.40 20.15
CA ILE A 77 18.23 -1.85 20.20
C ILE A 77 17.14 -2.64 20.95
N ASN A 78 16.52 -2.04 21.96
CA ASN A 78 15.42 -2.67 22.68
C ASN A 78 14.22 -2.95 21.76
N LEU A 79 13.88 -2.01 20.88
CA LEU A 79 12.82 -2.22 19.90
C LEU A 79 13.25 -3.25 18.87
N ALA A 80 14.48 -3.16 18.34
CA ALA A 80 15.02 -4.12 17.38
C ALA A 80 14.96 -5.57 17.91
N ASN A 81 15.29 -5.77 19.18
CA ASN A 81 15.20 -7.09 19.84
C ASN A 81 13.75 -7.59 19.95
N VAL A 82 12.81 -6.70 20.29
CA VAL A 82 11.38 -7.08 20.42
C VAL A 82 10.77 -7.47 19.08
N ILE A 83 11.12 -6.76 18.00
CA ILE A 83 10.55 -7.03 16.67
C ILE A 83 11.34 -8.08 15.88
N SER A 84 12.49 -8.56 16.38
CA SER A 84 13.30 -9.56 15.67
C SER A 84 12.55 -10.88 15.53
N THR A 85 12.43 -11.39 14.30
CA THR A 85 11.82 -12.69 14.00
C THR A 85 12.85 -13.81 13.86
N VAL A 86 14.15 -13.50 13.99
CA VAL A 86 15.24 -14.47 13.82
C VAL A 86 16.05 -14.55 15.12
N GLY A 87 16.30 -15.77 15.61
CA GLY A 87 17.17 -16.05 16.75
C GLY A 87 16.56 -16.94 17.84
N PHE A 88 17.42 -17.53 18.69
CA PHE A 88 17.05 -18.45 19.78
C PHE A 88 16.13 -17.86 20.85
N TYR A 89 16.06 -16.53 20.97
CA TYR A 89 15.20 -15.86 21.94
C TYR A 89 13.72 -15.88 21.55
N ASN A 90 13.39 -16.14 20.28
CA ASN A 90 12.02 -16.23 19.81
C ASN A 90 11.77 -17.58 19.13
N ASN A 91 11.66 -18.65 19.93
CA ASN A 91 11.09 -19.94 19.49
C ASN A 91 9.60 -19.84 19.06
N GLU A 92 9.04 -18.63 19.07
CA GLU A 92 7.64 -18.30 18.73
C GLU A 92 7.56 -17.26 17.58
N ALA A 93 8.69 -16.94 16.92
CA ALA A 93 8.85 -15.83 15.98
C ALA A 93 8.13 -15.96 14.64
N TRP A 94 7.73 -17.16 14.23
CA TRP A 94 7.17 -17.36 12.89
C TRP A 94 5.80 -16.71 12.68
N GLN A 95 5.19 -16.12 13.73
CA GLN A 95 3.83 -15.57 13.68
C GLN A 95 3.61 -14.41 14.67
N THR A 96 4.59 -13.51 14.89
CA THR A 96 4.27 -12.31 15.66
C THR A 96 3.33 -11.42 14.85
N GLN A 97 2.11 -11.18 15.34
CA GLN A 97 1.14 -10.29 14.70
C GLN A 97 1.50 -8.81 14.93
N THR A 98 2.77 -8.50 15.20
CA THR A 98 3.24 -7.12 15.36
C THR A 98 2.98 -6.38 14.06
N GLN A 99 2.29 -5.27 14.14
CA GLN A 99 1.94 -4.44 13.00
C GLN A 99 2.89 -3.26 12.88
N ILE A 100 3.15 -2.87 11.64
CA ILE A 100 3.83 -1.65 11.27
C ILE A 100 2.92 -0.81 10.37
N GLU A 101 2.80 0.46 10.70
CA GLU A 101 2.23 1.49 9.82
C GLU A 101 3.37 2.41 9.36
N VAL A 102 3.40 2.70 8.06
CA VAL A 102 4.39 3.63 7.47
C VAL A 102 3.66 4.89 7.06
N TYR A 103 4.25 6.03 7.41
CA TYR A 103 3.78 7.34 6.98
C TYR A 103 4.90 8.09 6.26
N ALA A 104 4.52 8.83 5.24
CA ALA A 104 5.42 9.70 4.49
C ALA A 104 4.88 11.13 4.44
N THR A 105 5.79 12.10 4.29
CA THR A 105 5.42 13.49 4.04
C THR A 105 4.89 13.69 2.62
N THR A 106 3.91 14.57 2.46
CA THR A 106 3.42 15.01 1.14
C THR A 106 4.20 16.21 0.59
N ASP A 107 3.99 16.57 -0.67
CA ASP A 107 4.57 17.79 -1.27
C ASP A 107 4.05 19.10 -0.63
N SER A 108 2.97 19.03 0.16
CA SER A 108 2.46 20.16 0.94
C SER A 108 3.17 20.35 2.28
N SER A 109 4.11 19.47 2.63
CA SER A 109 4.87 19.55 3.87
C SER A 109 5.92 20.65 3.82
N THR A 110 6.09 21.35 4.94
CA THR A 110 7.29 22.15 5.23
C THR A 110 8.13 21.47 6.31
N GLU A 111 9.34 21.96 6.53
CA GLU A 111 10.22 21.43 7.59
C GLU A 111 9.56 21.55 8.98
N GLU A 112 8.92 22.70 9.24
CA GLU A 112 8.25 23.04 10.49
C GLU A 112 6.84 22.45 10.62
N ASN A 113 6.16 22.19 9.49
CA ASN A 113 4.80 21.66 9.47
C ASN A 113 4.70 20.45 8.52
N PRO A 114 5.12 19.25 8.97
CA PRO A 114 5.03 18.05 8.16
C PRO A 114 3.58 17.58 8.01
N VAL A 115 3.11 17.47 6.77
CA VAL A 115 1.82 16.86 6.42
C VAL A 115 2.04 15.38 6.14
N TRP A 116 1.54 14.54 7.04
CA TRP A 116 1.71 13.09 6.99
C TRP A 116 0.57 12.39 6.27
N THR A 117 0.90 11.38 5.47
CA THR A 117 -0.06 10.43 4.91
C THR A 117 0.36 9.01 5.25
N LYS A 118 -0.60 8.16 5.64
CA LYS A 118 -0.34 6.74 5.85
C LYS A 118 -0.28 6.05 4.49
N ILE A 119 0.82 5.36 4.22
CA ILE A 119 1.10 4.74 2.91
C ILE A 119 1.20 3.23 2.96
N PHE A 120 1.29 2.66 4.16
CA PHE A 120 1.30 1.21 4.34
C PHE A 120 0.74 0.84 5.71
N THR A 121 0.11 -0.33 5.79
CA THR A 121 -0.26 -0.98 7.05
C THR A 121 -0.18 -2.48 6.86
N GLY A 122 0.62 -3.16 7.69
CA GLY A 122 0.80 -4.60 7.60
C GLY A 122 1.44 -5.21 8.83
N ASN A 123 1.47 -6.53 8.88
CA ASN A 123 2.12 -7.29 9.94
C ASN A 123 3.56 -7.61 9.53
N ILE A 124 4.48 -7.53 10.49
CA ILE A 124 5.88 -7.87 10.32
C ILE A 124 5.98 -9.39 10.14
N MET A 125 6.50 -9.81 8.98
CA MET A 125 6.70 -11.21 8.63
C MET A 125 8.14 -11.64 8.93
N VAL A 126 9.10 -10.77 8.60
CA VAL A 126 10.51 -10.98 8.85
C VAL A 126 11.11 -9.70 9.40
N SER A 127 11.94 -9.82 10.42
CA SER A 127 12.73 -8.70 10.91
C SER A 127 14.02 -9.19 11.56
N TYR A 128 15.13 -8.57 11.20
CA TYR A 128 16.43 -8.88 11.76
C TYR A 128 17.36 -7.67 11.70
N ALA A 129 18.29 -7.61 12.63
CA ALA A 129 19.24 -6.52 12.73
C ALA A 129 20.61 -6.94 12.21
N ASP A 130 21.21 -6.14 11.33
CA ASP A 130 22.60 -6.29 10.90
C ASP A 130 23.51 -5.42 11.78
N MET A 131 24.08 -6.06 12.80
CA MET A 131 25.00 -5.43 13.74
C MET A 131 26.41 -5.31 13.19
N ASN A 132 26.77 -6.03 12.11
CA ASN A 132 28.11 -5.95 11.53
C ASN A 132 28.31 -4.65 10.72
N ALA A 133 27.22 -3.98 10.35
CA ALA A 133 27.25 -2.71 9.60
C ALA A 133 27.68 -1.48 10.44
N GLN A 134 28.40 -1.66 11.55
CA GLN A 134 28.86 -0.55 12.39
C GLN A 134 29.70 0.47 11.58
N PRO A 135 29.54 1.79 11.85
CA PRO A 135 28.67 2.41 12.86
C PRO A 135 27.20 2.56 12.42
N ASN A 136 26.86 2.19 11.18
CA ASN A 136 25.54 2.33 10.57
C ASN A 136 24.73 1.04 10.68
N VAL A 137 24.52 0.56 11.91
CA VAL A 137 23.70 -0.64 12.13
C VAL A 137 22.29 -0.41 11.59
N ASN A 138 21.69 -1.46 11.03
CA ASN A 138 20.35 -1.36 10.46
C ASN A 138 19.48 -2.53 10.89
N VAL A 139 18.18 -2.30 10.86
CA VAL A 139 17.16 -3.32 11.00
C VAL A 139 16.40 -3.39 9.69
N ARG A 140 16.35 -4.60 9.13
CA ARG A 140 15.56 -4.92 7.96
C ARG A 140 14.24 -5.52 8.41
N ILE A 141 13.15 -5.05 7.83
CA ILE A 141 11.79 -5.45 8.15
C ILE A 141 11.08 -5.74 6.83
N GLU A 142 10.49 -6.92 6.72
CA GLU A 142 9.55 -7.28 5.68
C GLU A 142 8.16 -7.40 6.31
N ALA A 143 7.20 -6.68 5.76
CA ALA A 143 5.84 -6.66 6.25
C ALA A 143 4.86 -6.88 5.09
N GLN A 144 3.71 -7.45 5.41
CA GLN A 144 2.62 -7.66 4.46
C GLN A 144 1.29 -7.22 5.08
N THR A 145 0.43 -6.58 4.29
CA THR A 145 -0.94 -6.33 4.70
C THR A 145 -1.61 -7.64 5.07
N MET A 146 -2.21 -7.71 6.26
CA MET A 146 -2.79 -8.94 6.82
C MET A 146 -1.81 -10.13 6.91
N GLY A 147 -0.50 -9.89 6.97
CA GLY A 147 0.52 -10.93 7.08
C GLY A 147 0.27 -11.85 8.30
N GLY A 148 0.20 -13.15 8.05
CA GLY A 148 -0.11 -14.17 9.07
C GLY A 148 -1.55 -14.17 9.60
N THR A 149 -2.25 -13.03 9.56
CA THR A 149 -3.67 -12.94 9.96
C THR A 149 -4.59 -13.50 8.88
N ASN A 150 -4.26 -13.34 7.60
CA ASN A 150 -4.98 -13.94 6.47
C ASN A 150 -5.06 -15.48 6.51
N LEU A 151 -4.15 -16.15 7.22
CA LEU A 151 -4.15 -17.61 7.43
C LEU A 151 -5.02 -18.07 8.61
N MET A 152 -5.55 -17.13 9.39
CA MET A 152 -6.33 -17.47 10.57
C MET A 152 -7.74 -17.96 10.19
N PRO A 153 -8.27 -18.98 10.90
CA PRO A 153 -9.62 -19.48 10.64
C PRO A 153 -10.67 -18.38 10.74
N ALA A 154 -11.54 -18.24 9.73
CA ALA A 154 -12.69 -17.36 9.79
C ALA A 154 -13.98 -18.16 9.95
N ASP A 155 -14.92 -17.65 10.75
CA ASP A 155 -16.22 -18.26 10.91
C ASP A 155 -17.08 -18.02 9.66
N SER A 156 -17.81 -19.04 9.21
CA SER A 156 -18.77 -18.90 8.11
C SER A 156 -19.83 -17.86 8.44
N ILE A 157 -20.28 -17.07 7.47
CA ILE A 157 -21.26 -16.01 7.65
C ILE A 157 -22.38 -16.15 6.63
N SER A 158 -23.62 -15.94 7.07
CA SER A 158 -24.79 -16.02 6.20
C SER A 158 -25.72 -14.84 6.46
N PHE A 159 -26.36 -14.36 5.40
CA PHE A 159 -27.32 -13.26 5.46
C PHE A 159 -28.67 -13.77 4.94
N LYS A 160 -29.77 -13.21 5.47
CA LYS A 160 -31.13 -13.58 5.06
C LYS A 160 -31.73 -12.50 4.16
N GLY A 161 -32.38 -12.92 3.08
CA GLY A 161 -33.02 -12.03 2.12
C GLY A 161 -32.04 -11.33 1.18
N LYS A 162 -32.50 -10.22 0.59
CA LYS A 162 -31.69 -9.40 -0.32
C LYS A 162 -30.84 -8.41 0.47
N VAL A 163 -29.52 -8.45 0.25
CA VAL A 163 -28.54 -7.60 0.95
C VAL A 163 -27.58 -6.99 -0.06
N GLN A 164 -27.16 -5.73 0.15
CA GLN A 164 -26.18 -5.06 -0.69
C GLN A 164 -24.80 -5.73 -0.54
N ALA A 165 -24.05 -5.87 -1.64
CA ALA A 165 -22.71 -6.47 -1.61
C ALA A 165 -21.76 -5.76 -0.63
N GLU A 166 -21.87 -4.42 -0.53
CA GLU A 166 -21.10 -3.63 0.45
C GLU A 166 -21.38 -4.05 1.90
N ASP A 167 -22.64 -4.30 2.25
CA ASP A 167 -23.03 -4.70 3.61
C ASP A 167 -22.58 -6.13 3.93
N VAL A 168 -22.57 -7.01 2.92
CA VAL A 168 -22.02 -8.36 3.02
C VAL A 168 -20.52 -8.29 3.31
N ILE A 169 -19.76 -7.49 2.55
CA ILE A 169 -18.31 -7.30 2.76
C ILE A 169 -18.00 -6.71 4.13
N LYS A 170 -18.74 -5.66 4.55
CA LYS A 170 -18.63 -5.11 5.90
C LYS A 170 -18.92 -6.18 6.96
N GLY A 171 -19.94 -7.01 6.76
CA GLY A 171 -20.29 -8.09 7.67
C GLY A 171 -19.19 -9.14 7.80
N ILE A 172 -18.58 -9.56 6.69
CA ILE A 172 -17.43 -10.48 6.66
C ILE A 172 -16.26 -9.91 7.48
N ILE A 173 -15.87 -8.65 7.19
CA ILE A 173 -14.75 -7.98 7.88
C ILE A 173 -15.04 -7.81 9.36
N ASN A 174 -16.23 -7.33 9.73
CA ASN A 174 -16.62 -7.11 11.12
C ASN A 174 -16.63 -8.42 11.92
N LYS A 175 -17.11 -9.52 11.31
CA LYS A 175 -17.11 -10.83 11.96
C LYS A 175 -15.69 -11.32 12.21
N TYR A 176 -14.82 -11.17 11.22
CA TYR A 176 -13.40 -11.51 11.35
C TYR A 176 -12.71 -10.66 12.43
N GLN A 177 -12.92 -9.34 12.43
CA GLN A 177 -12.40 -8.44 13.47
C GLN A 177 -12.90 -8.80 14.85
N LYS A 178 -14.18 -9.13 15.03
CA LYS A 178 -14.74 -9.51 16.33
C LYS A 178 -14.04 -10.75 16.90
N ARG A 179 -13.75 -11.73 16.05
CA ARG A 179 -13.01 -12.95 16.40
C ARG A 179 -11.56 -12.65 16.82
N TYR A 180 -10.95 -11.65 16.22
CA TYR A 180 -9.53 -11.29 16.39
C TYR A 180 -9.33 -9.85 16.90
N SER A 181 -10.21 -9.39 17.80
CA SER A 181 -10.28 -7.97 18.19
C SER A 181 -9.04 -7.44 18.93
N ASP A 182 -8.29 -8.33 19.56
CA ASP A 182 -7.00 -8.02 20.18
C ASP A 182 -5.81 -8.06 19.21
N THR A 183 -6.05 -8.42 17.95
CA THR A 183 -5.02 -8.57 16.92
C THR A 183 -5.10 -7.39 15.95
N PRO A 184 -4.03 -6.59 15.84
CA PRO A 184 -3.90 -5.63 14.76
C PRO A 184 -3.82 -6.38 13.41
N ASN A 185 -4.92 -6.42 12.65
CA ASN A 185 -4.99 -7.08 11.34
C ASN A 185 -4.87 -6.10 10.16
N GLY A 186 -4.91 -4.80 10.45
CA GLY A 186 -4.73 -3.73 9.47
C GLY A 186 -5.94 -3.41 8.63
N LEU A 187 -6.94 -4.29 8.51
CA LEU A 187 -8.13 -4.06 7.69
C LEU A 187 -9.25 -3.48 8.53
N THR A 188 -9.52 -2.17 8.38
CA THR A 188 -10.47 -1.46 9.26
C THR A 188 -11.64 -0.82 8.54
N THR A 189 -11.50 -0.53 7.24
CA THR A 189 -12.44 0.31 6.51
C THR A 189 -12.79 -0.32 5.16
N VAL A 190 -14.07 -0.19 4.77
CA VAL A 190 -14.56 -0.52 3.43
C VAL A 190 -14.92 0.78 2.72
N LYS A 191 -14.46 0.93 1.48
CA LYS A 191 -14.81 2.05 0.62
C LYS A 191 -15.44 1.53 -0.67
N ASN A 192 -16.75 1.71 -0.79
CA ASN A 192 -17.48 1.44 -2.01
C ASN A 192 -17.28 2.56 -3.04
N LEU A 193 -16.81 2.19 -4.22
CA LEU A 193 -16.51 3.10 -5.34
C LEU A 193 -17.47 2.91 -6.53
N GLY A 194 -18.70 2.47 -6.26
CA GLY A 194 -19.78 2.39 -7.25
C GLY A 194 -20.39 1.00 -7.44
N VAL A 195 -20.07 0.04 -6.57
CA VAL A 195 -20.72 -1.28 -6.56
C VAL A 195 -22.15 -1.12 -6.04
N THR A 196 -23.12 -1.59 -6.83
CA THR A 196 -24.57 -1.50 -6.55
C THR A 196 -25.26 -2.87 -6.52
N ALA A 197 -24.47 -3.94 -6.65
CA ALA A 197 -24.98 -5.31 -6.71
C ALA A 197 -25.65 -5.74 -5.40
N THR A 198 -26.72 -6.53 -5.54
CA THR A 198 -27.45 -7.12 -4.43
C THR A 198 -27.38 -8.64 -4.50
N LEU A 199 -27.11 -9.27 -3.36
CA LEU A 199 -27.04 -10.72 -3.20
C LEU A 199 -28.29 -11.23 -2.47
N ASN A 200 -28.77 -12.43 -2.81
CA ASN A 200 -29.94 -13.05 -2.17
C ASN A 200 -29.55 -14.27 -1.36
N ASN A 201 -29.79 -14.22 -0.05
CA ASN A 201 -29.36 -15.23 0.92
C ASN A 201 -27.88 -15.63 0.82
N PRO A 202 -26.92 -14.69 0.70
CA PRO A 202 -25.52 -15.05 0.53
C PRO A 202 -24.97 -15.77 1.76
N ASN A 203 -24.09 -16.73 1.51
CA ASN A 203 -23.43 -17.54 2.53
C ASN A 203 -21.98 -17.82 2.13
N TYR A 204 -21.04 -17.45 3.00
CA TYR A 204 -19.61 -17.57 2.74
C TYR A 204 -18.90 -18.32 3.86
N SER A 205 -17.93 -19.14 3.47
CA SER A 205 -17.12 -19.96 4.37
C SER A 205 -15.66 -20.00 3.92
N GLY A 206 -14.77 -20.44 4.80
CA GLY A 206 -13.33 -20.47 4.55
C GLY A 206 -12.63 -19.21 5.07
N PRO A 207 -11.32 -19.07 4.81
CA PRO A 207 -10.52 -17.91 5.25
C PRO A 207 -11.08 -16.58 4.76
N LEU A 208 -10.74 -15.49 5.46
CA LEU A 208 -11.25 -14.14 5.17
C LEU A 208 -11.12 -13.77 3.68
N LEU A 209 -9.93 -13.92 3.09
CA LEU A 209 -9.70 -13.57 1.69
C LEU A 209 -10.57 -14.39 0.72
N ASN A 210 -10.82 -15.67 1.03
CA ASN A 210 -11.69 -16.50 0.21
C ASN A 210 -13.14 -16.01 0.29
N GLN A 211 -13.63 -15.68 1.50
CA GLN A 211 -14.99 -15.12 1.65
C GLN A 211 -15.15 -13.80 0.87
N LEU A 212 -14.13 -12.92 0.92
CA LEU A 212 -14.12 -11.67 0.14
C LEU A 212 -14.12 -11.94 -1.36
N GLN A 213 -13.27 -12.86 -1.84
CA GLN A 213 -13.18 -13.23 -3.25
C GLN A 213 -14.46 -13.88 -3.77
N THR A 214 -15.07 -14.80 -3.02
CA THR A 214 -16.33 -15.43 -3.45
C THR A 214 -17.46 -14.40 -3.50
N CYS A 215 -17.54 -13.49 -2.52
CA CYS A 215 -18.51 -12.40 -2.55
C CYS A 215 -18.29 -11.46 -3.76
N ALA A 216 -17.03 -11.14 -4.06
CA ALA A 216 -16.64 -10.36 -5.24
C ALA A 216 -17.09 -11.02 -6.55
N ASN A 217 -16.88 -12.33 -6.68
CA ASN A 217 -17.30 -13.11 -7.84
C ASN A 217 -18.83 -13.18 -7.96
N ASP A 218 -19.55 -13.43 -6.85
CA ASP A 218 -21.02 -13.55 -6.85
C ASP A 218 -21.74 -12.24 -7.22
N ALA A 219 -21.10 -11.11 -6.92
CA ALA A 219 -21.65 -9.77 -7.11
C ALA A 219 -21.00 -8.97 -8.26
N ASP A 220 -20.13 -9.62 -9.05
CA ASP A 220 -19.39 -9.04 -10.18
C ASP A 220 -18.72 -7.69 -9.85
N PHE A 221 -17.88 -7.70 -8.82
CA PHE A 221 -17.02 -6.56 -8.50
C PHE A 221 -15.57 -6.99 -8.29
N GLU A 222 -14.67 -6.04 -8.45
CA GLU A 222 -13.25 -6.18 -8.12
C GLU A 222 -12.95 -5.44 -6.82
N TYR A 223 -11.94 -5.89 -6.08
CA TYR A 223 -11.49 -5.20 -4.88
C TYR A 223 -9.96 -5.17 -4.77
N SER A 224 -9.49 -4.29 -3.89
CA SER A 224 -8.08 -4.22 -3.49
C SER A 224 -8.00 -3.83 -2.02
N ILE A 225 -6.92 -4.23 -1.34
CA ILE A 225 -6.69 -3.88 0.06
C ILE A 225 -5.36 -3.14 0.14
N ASN A 226 -5.41 -1.84 0.44
CA ASN A 226 -4.24 -0.97 0.48
C ASN A 226 -4.34 -0.01 1.67
N GLY A 227 -3.23 0.16 2.41
CA GLY A 227 -3.21 1.06 3.59
C GLY A 227 -4.25 0.72 4.68
N GLY A 228 -4.73 -0.52 4.71
CA GLY A 228 -5.76 -0.99 5.63
C GLY A 228 -7.22 -0.71 5.24
N ILE A 229 -7.43 -0.27 4.00
CA ILE A 229 -8.75 0.03 3.43
C ILE A 229 -9.03 -0.98 2.31
N LEU A 230 -10.18 -1.63 2.37
CA LEU A 230 -10.72 -2.39 1.23
C LEU A 230 -11.45 -1.41 0.30
N TYR A 231 -10.95 -1.27 -0.91
CA TYR A 231 -11.64 -0.56 -1.99
C TYR A 231 -12.37 -1.57 -2.85
N MET A 232 -13.68 -1.38 -3.05
CA MET A 232 -14.48 -2.21 -3.96
C MET A 232 -15.02 -1.36 -5.11
N PHE A 233 -14.95 -1.89 -6.32
CA PHE A 233 -15.33 -1.19 -7.55
C PHE A 233 -15.92 -2.18 -8.57
N PRO A 234 -16.85 -1.75 -9.44
CA PRO A 234 -17.46 -2.65 -10.43
C PRO A 234 -16.42 -3.28 -11.36
N SER A 235 -16.60 -4.57 -11.70
CA SER A 235 -15.74 -5.26 -12.67
C SER A 235 -15.79 -4.56 -14.03
N GLY A 236 -14.61 -4.25 -14.57
CA GLY A 236 -14.49 -3.56 -15.86
C GLY A 236 -15.12 -2.16 -15.94
N GLY A 237 -15.69 -1.65 -14.84
CA GLY A 237 -16.49 -0.43 -14.80
C GLY A 237 -15.70 0.83 -14.51
N ASP A 238 -16.32 1.97 -14.81
CA ASP A 238 -15.77 3.28 -14.55
C ASP A 238 -15.83 3.63 -13.06
N VAL A 239 -14.67 3.60 -12.41
CA VAL A 239 -14.52 4.06 -11.02
C VAL A 239 -14.79 5.57 -10.97
N GLN A 240 -15.54 6.01 -9.95
CA GLN A 240 -15.94 7.41 -9.70
C GLN A 240 -14.77 8.30 -9.22
N PHE A 241 -13.61 8.23 -9.88
CA PHE A 241 -12.51 9.15 -9.64
C PHE A 241 -12.19 9.93 -10.91
N SER A 242 -11.93 11.23 -10.74
CA SER A 242 -11.27 12.01 -11.77
C SER A 242 -9.89 11.42 -12.07
N PRO A 243 -9.50 11.25 -13.35
CA PRO A 243 -8.21 10.69 -13.68
C PRO A 243 -7.06 11.50 -13.09
N LEU A 244 -6.11 10.84 -12.43
CA LEU A 244 -4.89 11.50 -11.96
C LEU A 244 -3.96 11.74 -13.14
N THR A 245 -3.49 12.97 -13.33
CA THR A 245 -2.64 13.32 -14.47
C THR A 245 -1.16 13.11 -14.15
N PHE A 246 -0.46 12.46 -15.08
CA PHE A 246 0.98 12.26 -15.12
C PHE A 246 1.54 12.96 -16.35
N SER A 247 2.38 13.96 -16.09
CA SER A 247 3.03 14.82 -17.07
C SER A 247 4.32 15.37 -16.45
N PRO A 248 5.24 15.96 -17.25
CA PRO A 248 6.42 16.61 -16.69
C PRO A 248 6.05 17.67 -15.63
N ALA A 249 4.99 18.44 -15.86
CA ALA A 249 4.50 19.46 -14.94
C ALA A 249 3.96 18.90 -13.62
N THR A 250 3.53 17.63 -13.60
CA THR A 250 3.03 16.96 -12.40
C THR A 250 4.07 16.00 -11.79
N GLY A 251 5.35 16.14 -12.14
CA GLY A 251 6.44 15.37 -11.56
C GLY A 251 6.66 13.99 -12.18
N MET A 252 6.19 13.74 -13.41
CA MET A 252 6.58 12.55 -14.18
C MET A 252 8.07 12.62 -14.51
N ILE A 253 8.78 11.50 -14.34
CA ILE A 253 10.23 11.40 -14.52
C ILE A 253 10.51 10.57 -15.75
N GLY A 254 11.21 11.18 -16.72
CA GLY A 254 11.44 10.56 -18.02
C GLY A 254 10.14 10.39 -18.81
N TYR A 255 10.20 9.53 -19.82
CA TYR A 255 9.05 9.11 -20.61
C TYR A 255 8.49 7.77 -20.10
N PRO A 256 7.19 7.50 -20.29
CA PRO A 256 6.64 6.16 -20.09
C PRO A 256 7.40 5.12 -20.94
N SER A 257 7.59 3.92 -20.39
CA SER A 257 8.10 2.77 -21.14
C SER A 257 7.00 1.75 -21.39
N TYR A 258 7.14 0.92 -22.41
CA TYR A 258 6.22 -0.20 -22.63
C TYR A 258 6.57 -1.40 -21.76
N SER A 259 5.55 -2.13 -21.33
CA SER A 259 5.65 -3.44 -20.70
C SER A 259 4.79 -4.45 -21.45
N GLY A 260 4.86 -5.73 -21.06
CA GLY A 260 3.96 -6.76 -21.59
C GLY A 260 2.48 -6.48 -21.33
N ASN A 261 2.16 -5.66 -20.30
CA ASN A 261 0.79 -5.38 -19.90
C ASN A 261 0.26 -4.03 -20.40
N GLY A 262 1.15 -3.11 -20.78
CA GLY A 262 0.79 -1.77 -21.22
C GLY A 262 1.98 -0.81 -21.10
N ILE A 263 1.89 0.17 -20.19
CA ILE A 263 2.96 1.14 -19.94
C ILE A 263 3.38 1.19 -18.49
N VAL A 264 4.63 1.53 -18.26
CA VAL A 264 5.20 1.84 -16.95
C VAL A 264 5.49 3.33 -16.89
N ILE A 265 5.03 3.99 -15.83
CA ILE A 265 5.18 5.42 -15.60
C ILE A 265 5.90 5.60 -14.27
N ARG A 266 6.96 6.40 -14.25
CA ARG A 266 7.66 6.82 -13.03
C ARG A 266 7.40 8.30 -12.75
N SER A 267 7.22 8.64 -11.48
CA SER A 267 7.04 10.01 -11.03
C SER A 267 7.64 10.24 -9.66
N LEU A 268 7.75 11.50 -9.25
CA LEU A 268 7.88 11.86 -7.83
C LEU A 268 6.73 11.23 -7.04
N PHE A 269 6.98 10.90 -5.78
CA PHE A 269 6.01 10.25 -4.89
C PHE A 269 4.60 10.86 -4.98
N LYS A 270 3.60 10.02 -5.24
CA LYS A 270 2.18 10.40 -5.36
C LYS A 270 1.32 9.67 -4.33
N PRO A 271 1.28 10.14 -3.06
CA PRO A 271 0.49 9.51 -2.01
C PRO A 271 -1.02 9.60 -2.21
N THR A 272 -1.48 10.48 -3.11
CA THR A 272 -2.90 10.69 -3.41
C THR A 272 -3.42 9.72 -4.47
N LEU A 273 -2.52 8.98 -5.14
CA LEU A 273 -2.89 7.97 -6.11
C LEU A 273 -3.61 6.82 -5.42
N LYS A 274 -4.79 6.50 -5.91
CA LYS A 274 -5.61 5.41 -5.35
C LYS A 274 -5.61 4.24 -6.31
N TRP A 275 -5.76 3.04 -5.76
CA TRP A 275 -6.03 1.87 -6.56
C TRP A 275 -7.31 2.06 -7.38
N ALA A 276 -7.34 1.47 -8.58
CA ALA A 276 -8.42 1.59 -9.57
C ALA A 276 -8.72 3.02 -10.07
N GLN A 277 -7.91 4.01 -9.68
CA GLN A 277 -8.00 5.35 -10.26
C GLN A 277 -7.43 5.35 -11.67
N LYS A 278 -8.21 5.87 -12.62
CA LYS A 278 -7.73 6.11 -13.98
C LYS A 278 -6.55 7.07 -13.98
N VAL A 279 -5.62 6.86 -14.89
CA VAL A 279 -4.44 7.72 -15.04
C VAL A 279 -4.47 8.37 -16.41
N ARG A 280 -4.33 9.70 -16.45
CA ARG A 280 -4.10 10.42 -17.70
C ARG A 280 -2.61 10.66 -17.89
N VAL A 281 -2.05 10.14 -18.97
CA VAL A 281 -0.67 10.42 -19.37
C VAL A 281 -0.67 11.55 -20.39
N ASN A 282 0.22 12.52 -20.18
CA ASN A 282 0.46 13.63 -21.10
C ASN A 282 1.96 13.93 -21.20
N THR A 283 2.55 13.56 -22.33
CA THR A 283 3.95 13.78 -22.70
C THR A 283 4.13 15.04 -23.54
N ASN A 284 3.15 15.94 -23.55
CA ASN A 284 3.09 17.15 -24.37
C ASN A 284 3.27 16.86 -25.87
N GLY A 285 2.73 15.72 -26.33
CA GLY A 285 2.76 15.29 -27.73
C GLY A 285 4.11 14.76 -28.21
N GLN A 286 5.12 14.65 -27.35
CA GLN A 286 6.45 14.12 -27.70
C GLN A 286 6.44 12.59 -27.82
N PHE A 287 5.57 11.91 -27.06
CA PHE A 287 5.42 10.46 -27.10
C PHE A 287 3.93 10.07 -27.14
N LYS A 288 3.29 10.43 -28.26
CA LYS A 288 1.85 10.24 -28.52
C LYS A 288 1.33 8.83 -28.24
N PRO A 289 2.07 7.74 -28.52
CA PRO A 289 1.57 6.39 -28.28
C PRO A 289 1.29 6.04 -26.80
N ALA A 290 1.86 6.79 -25.84
CA ALA A 290 1.56 6.63 -24.42
C ALA A 290 0.54 7.64 -23.87
N ASP A 291 0.28 8.73 -24.61
CA ASP A 291 -0.67 9.77 -24.20
C ASP A 291 -2.11 9.24 -24.20
N GLY A 292 -2.89 9.65 -23.20
CA GLY A 292 -4.29 9.26 -23.09
C GLY A 292 -4.68 8.78 -21.71
N ILE A 293 -5.85 8.14 -21.61
CA ILE A 293 -6.39 7.62 -20.36
C ILE A 293 -6.12 6.13 -20.29
N TRP A 294 -5.40 5.74 -19.25
CA TRP A 294 -5.16 4.36 -18.85
C TRP A 294 -6.08 3.99 -17.70
N GLN A 295 -6.72 2.82 -17.80
CA GLN A 295 -7.86 2.46 -16.94
C GLN A 295 -7.50 1.45 -15.87
N TYR A 296 -6.63 0.49 -16.17
CA TYR A 296 -6.36 -0.64 -15.30
C TYR A 296 -4.96 -0.52 -14.72
N MET A 297 -4.87 -0.36 -13.41
CA MET A 297 -3.60 -0.41 -12.70
C MET A 297 -3.21 -1.86 -12.47
N VAL A 298 -2.03 -2.25 -12.94
CA VAL A 298 -1.49 -3.60 -12.82
C VAL A 298 -0.65 -3.70 -11.55
N SER A 299 0.22 -2.71 -11.34
CA SER A 299 1.07 -2.61 -10.16
C SER A 299 1.31 -1.15 -9.75
N MET A 300 1.57 -0.94 -8.47
CA MET A 300 2.01 0.32 -7.88
C MET A 300 3.18 0.05 -6.94
N GLU A 301 4.25 0.81 -7.12
CA GLU A 301 5.44 0.76 -6.29
C GLU A 301 5.73 2.15 -5.72
N HIS A 302 6.02 2.23 -4.42
CA HIS A 302 6.61 3.38 -3.78
C HIS A 302 8.03 3.04 -3.35
N ASP A 303 9.00 3.85 -3.76
CA ASP A 303 10.41 3.71 -3.38
C ASP A 303 10.87 5.04 -2.75
N LEU A 304 10.99 5.04 -1.42
CA LEU A 304 11.17 6.23 -0.62
C LEU A 304 12.35 6.06 0.35
N SER A 305 13.10 7.13 0.54
CA SER A 305 14.15 7.21 1.55
C SER A 305 14.15 8.59 2.23
N CYS A 306 14.60 8.64 3.48
CA CYS A 306 14.81 9.90 4.19
C CYS A 306 16.16 9.92 4.91
N GLU A 307 16.67 11.13 5.15
CA GLU A 307 18.04 11.36 5.65
C GLU A 307 19.14 10.73 4.77
N MET A 308 18.87 10.64 3.46
CA MET A 308 19.77 10.11 2.44
C MET A 308 19.85 11.09 1.28
N PRO A 309 20.94 11.89 1.17
CA PRO A 309 21.11 12.82 0.06
C PRO A 309 21.00 12.11 -1.30
N GLY A 310 20.10 12.58 -2.16
CA GLY A 310 19.85 11.99 -3.48
C GLY A 310 19.10 10.66 -3.45
N GLY A 311 18.60 10.23 -2.29
CA GLY A 311 17.84 8.99 -2.15
C GLY A 311 16.48 9.03 -2.87
N PRO A 312 15.89 7.85 -3.14
CA PRO A 312 14.64 7.76 -3.89
C PRO A 312 13.46 8.41 -3.17
N TRP A 313 12.53 8.95 -3.96
CA TRP A 313 11.23 9.43 -3.49
C TRP A 313 10.21 9.37 -4.63
N PHE A 314 9.93 8.15 -5.08
CA PHE A 314 9.28 7.89 -6.34
C PHE A 314 8.04 7.04 -6.20
N THR A 315 7.14 7.20 -7.16
CA THR A 315 6.05 6.28 -7.42
C THR A 315 6.19 5.76 -8.85
N THR A 316 6.23 4.44 -8.99
CA THR A 316 6.21 3.75 -10.27
C THR A 316 4.90 2.99 -10.38
N ILE A 317 4.21 3.13 -11.51
CA ILE A 317 2.99 2.38 -11.78
C ILE A 317 3.06 1.70 -13.13
N GLU A 318 2.45 0.53 -13.21
CA GLU A 318 2.16 -0.14 -14.47
C GLU A 318 0.67 -0.04 -14.76
N MET A 319 0.34 0.42 -15.97
CA MET A 319 -1.03 0.64 -16.40
C MET A 319 -1.31 -0.10 -17.70
N ALA A 320 -2.51 -0.67 -17.78
CA ALA A 320 -3.07 -1.36 -18.94
C ALA A 320 -4.36 -0.65 -19.42
N ASN A 321 -4.78 -0.98 -20.64
CA ASN A 321 -6.05 -0.54 -21.21
C ASN A 321 -6.91 -1.76 -21.58
N GLN A 322 -8.15 -1.54 -22.05
CA GLN A 322 -9.04 -2.65 -22.42
C GLN A 322 -8.45 -3.55 -23.52
N ASN A 323 -7.74 -2.95 -24.48
CA ASN A 323 -7.14 -3.67 -25.60
C ASN A 323 -5.99 -4.60 -25.15
N THR A 324 -5.24 -4.23 -24.11
CA THR A 324 -4.17 -5.08 -23.55
C THR A 324 -4.70 -6.06 -22.50
N ARG A 325 -5.72 -5.70 -21.72
CA ARG A 325 -6.36 -6.62 -20.74
C ARG A 325 -7.09 -7.80 -21.41
N GLY A 326 -7.70 -7.58 -22.58
CA GLY A 326 -8.36 -8.66 -23.35
C GLY A 326 -7.39 -9.77 -23.81
N ALA A 327 -6.10 -9.46 -23.93
CA ALA A 327 -5.07 -10.46 -24.23
C ALA A 327 -4.61 -11.27 -22.99
N MET A 328 -5.03 -10.87 -21.79
CA MET A 328 -4.72 -11.54 -20.52
C MET A 328 -5.85 -12.44 -20.01
N GLY A 329 -7.05 -12.31 -20.57
CA GLY A 329 -8.25 -13.04 -20.14
C GLY A 329 -8.44 -14.37 -20.86
N ASP A 330 -7.58 -15.36 -20.57
CA ASP A 330 -7.85 -16.78 -20.83
C ASP A 330 -6.97 -17.72 -19.98
N GLY A 331 -6.51 -17.27 -18.80
CA GLY A 331 -5.66 -18.09 -17.93
C GLY A 331 -5.75 -17.73 -16.45
N GLY A 332 -6.62 -18.45 -15.72
CA GLY A 332 -6.58 -18.56 -14.26
C GLY A 332 -7.90 -18.29 -13.57
#